data_AF-A0A7G8EH91-F1
#
_entry.id   AF-A0A7G8EH91-F1
#
_cell.length_a   1.000
_cell.length_b   1.000
_cell.length_c   1.000
_cell.angle_alpha   90.00
_cell.angle_beta   90.00
_cell.angle_gamma   90.00
#
_symmetry.space_group_name_H-M   'P 1'
#
loop_
_entity.id
_entity.type
_entity.pdbx_description
1 polymer ?
#
loop_
_entity_poly.entity_id
_entity_poly.type
_entity_poly.pdbx_seq_one_letter_code
_entity_poly.pdbx_strand_id
1 'polypeptide(L)' 'MGRSAYLCPQESCLEEAQRRKRLQKALRCQVPDTVMATLKQRLVPDQETVAEAR' A
#
# COMPACT_ATOMS: atom_id res chain seq x y z
N MET A 1 -6.86 7.49 17.77
CA MET A 1 -7.53 6.50 16.90
C MET A 1 -6.87 6.54 15.53
N GLY A 2 -6.17 5.48 15.13
CA GLY A 2 -5.48 5.40 13.84
C GLY A 2 -6.39 4.90 12.71
N ARG A 3 -6.03 5.19 11.46
CA ARG A 3 -6.66 4.60 10.28
C ARG A 3 -5.68 3.65 9.62
N SER A 4 -6.17 2.50 9.19
CA SER A 4 -5.41 1.52 8.43
C SER A 4 -6.10 1.25 7.11
N ALA A 5 -5.32 0.83 6.11
CA ALA A 5 -5.81 0.41 4.81
C ALA A 5 -5.01 -0.81 4.39
N TYR A 6 -5.69 -1.79 3.80
CA TYR A 6 -5.06 -2.99 3.27
C TYR A 6 -4.87 -2.85 1.77
N LEU A 7 -3.78 -3.41 1.27
CA LEU A 7 -3.43 -3.44 -0.14
C LEU A 7 -2.99 -4.85 -0.50
N CYS A 8 -3.41 -5.34 -1.66
CA CYS A 8 -2.91 -6.60 -2.20
C CYS A 8 -1.40 -6.52 -2.47
N PRO A 9 -0.65 -7.60 -2.23
CA PRO A 9 0.79 -7.62 -2.42
C PRO A 9 1.20 -7.80 -3.90
N GLN A 10 0.45 -7.16 -4.81
CA GLN A 10 0.67 -7.22 -6.25
C GLN A 10 1.06 -5.82 -6.75
N GLU A 11 2.00 -5.77 -7.69
CA GLU A 11 2.45 -4.48 -8.26
C GLU A 11 1.28 -3.74 -8.93
N SER A 12 0.44 -4.45 -9.68
CA SER A 12 -0.76 -3.90 -10.32
C SER A 12 -1.75 -3.26 -9.33
N CYS A 13 -1.89 -3.84 -8.13
CA CYS A 13 -2.70 -3.27 -7.07
C CYS A 13 -2.11 -1.97 -6.53
N LEU A 14 -0.79 -1.91 -6.32
CA LEU A 14 -0.09 -0.72 -5.84
C LEU A 14 -0.18 0.41 -6.86
N GLU A 15 0.00 0.11 -8.14
CA GLU A 15 -0.11 1.10 -9.23
C GLU A 15 -1.53 1.66 -9.35
N GLU A 16 -2.57 0.82 -9.31
CA GLU A 16 -3.97 1.29 -9.27
C GLU A 16 -4.24 2.14 -8.03
N ALA A 17 -3.73 1.72 -6.86
CA ALA A 17 -3.92 2.43 -5.61
C ALA A 17 -3.24 3.81 -5.60
N GLN A 18 -2.03 3.91 -6.18
CA GLN A 18 -1.30 5.15 -6.36
C GLN A 18 -2.02 6.06 -7.35
N ARG A 19 -2.35 5.56 -8.56
CA ARG A 19 -3.00 6.34 -9.62
C ARG A 19 -4.34 6.92 -9.18
N ARG A 20 -5.14 6.14 -8.42
CA ARG A 20 -6.45 6.56 -7.91
C ARG A 20 -6.40 7.25 -6.54
N LYS A 21 -5.21 7.46 -5.95
CA LYS A 21 -5.01 8.00 -4.60
C LYS A 21 -5.83 7.28 -3.53
N ARG A 22 -5.98 5.96 -3.64
CA ARG A 22 -6.82 5.15 -2.74
C ARG A 22 -6.32 5.18 -1.29
N LEU A 23 -5.01 5.06 -1.09
CA LEU A 23 -4.39 5.10 0.24
C LEU A 23 -4.60 6.46 0.92
N GLN A 24 -4.47 7.56 0.16
CA GLN A 24 -4.72 8.91 0.66
C GLN A 24 -6.18 9.09 1.11
N LYS A 25 -7.13 8.55 0.34
CA LYS A 25 -8.56 8.60 0.70
C LYS A 25 -8.89 7.75 1.92
N ALA A 26 -8.34 6.53 2.01
CA ALA A 26 -8.60 5.62 3.12
C ALA A 26 -8.02 6.14 4.45
N LEU A 27 -6.78 6.66 4.42
CA LEU A 27 -6.10 7.20 5.59
C LEU A 27 -6.53 8.66 5.88
N ARG A 28 -7.18 9.33 4.91
CA ARG A 28 -7.44 10.78 4.84
C ARG A 28 -6.21 11.61 5.23
N CYS A 29 -5.06 11.21 4.74
CA CYS A 29 -3.80 11.92 4.89
C CYS A 29 -3.09 11.99 3.54
N GLN A 30 -2.20 12.96 3.40
CA GLN A 30 -1.31 13.02 2.25
C GLN A 30 -0.25 11.94 2.42
N VAL A 31 -0.25 10.96 1.52
CA VAL A 31 0.77 9.91 1.49
C VAL A 31 1.89 10.41 0.57
N PRO A 32 3.10 10.65 1.10
CA PRO A 32 4.22 11.11 0.30
C PRO A 32 4.71 10.02 -0.64
N ASP A 33 5.27 10.43 -1.79
CA ASP A 33 5.80 9.52 -2.80
C ASP A 33 6.95 8.67 -2.28
N THR A 34 7.69 9.13 -1.27
CA THR A 34 8.74 8.36 -0.60
C THR A 34 8.18 7.09 0.03
N VAL A 35 7.01 7.17 0.66
CA VAL A 35 6.32 6.03 1.28
C VAL A 35 5.83 5.06 0.21
N MET A 36 5.31 5.57 -0.92
CA MET A 36 4.90 4.74 -2.05
C MET A 36 6.10 4.03 -2.71
N ALA A 37 7.24 4.72 -2.86
CA ALA A 37 8.46 4.14 -3.39
C ALA A 37 9.01 3.03 -2.48
N THR A 38 9.03 3.27 -1.16
CA THR A 38 9.43 2.25 -0.18
C THR A 38 8.47 1.06 -0.18
N LEU A 39 7.15 1.30 -0.29
CA LEU A 39 6.16 0.22 -0.43
C LEU A 39 6.40 -0.61 -1.69
N LYS A 40 6.69 0.04 -2.82
CA LYS A 40 7.01 -0.65 -4.08
C LYS A 40 8.26 -1.50 -3.96
N GLN A 41 9.33 -0.96 -3.36
CA GLN A 41 10.57 -1.71 -3.15
C GLN A 41 10.39 -2.94 -2.25
N ARG A 42 9.53 -2.86 -1.23
CA ARG A 42 9.23 -3.99 -0.34
C ARG A 42 8.34 -5.05 -0.98
N LEU A 43 7.50 -4.68 -1.95
CA LEU A 43 6.59 -5.62 -2.63
C LEU A 43 7.31 -6.52 -3.65
N VAL A 44 8.52 -6.17 -4.09
CA VAL A 44 9.10 -6.70 -5.36
C VAL A 44 10.11 -7.86 -5.22
N PRO A 45 10.65 -8.29 -4.06
CA PRO A 45 11.39 -9.56 -4.09
C PRO A 45 11.21 -10.54 -2.92
N ASP A 46 10.09 -10.57 -2.20
CA ASP A 46 9.74 -11.76 -1.39
C ASP A 46 8.27 -11.80 -1.00
N GLN A 47 7.51 -12.72 -1.60
CA GLN A 47 6.21 -13.13 -1.10
C GLN A 47 6.43 -14.08 0.09
N GLU A 48 6.77 -13.57 1.27
CA GLU A 48 6.62 -14.38 2.48
C GLU A 48 6.08 -13.57 3.66
N THR A 49 4.83 -13.90 3.97
CA THR A 49 4.09 -13.62 5.21
C THR A 49 3.31 -12.29 5.34
N VAL A 50 2.08 -12.45 5.84
CA VAL A 50 1.21 -11.45 6.50
C VAL A 50 0.27 -10.60 5.61
N ALA A 51 -0.62 -11.28 4.88
CA ALA A 51 -1.95 -10.74 4.58
C ALA A 51 -3.07 -11.67 5.10
N GLU A 52 -2.83 -12.35 6.21
CA GLU A 52 -3.87 -13.05 6.98
C GLU A 52 -4.09 -12.31 8.30
N ALA A 53 -5.12 -11.47 8.35
CA ALA A 53 -5.77 -11.13 9.61
C ALA A 53 -6.89 -12.16 9.80
N ARG A 54 -6.58 -13.15 10.64
CA ARG A 54 -7.50 -14.16 11.16
C ARG A 54 -8.53 -13.52 12.09
#